data_AF-A0AA88XXC0-F1
#
_entry.id   AF-A0AA88XXC0-F1
#
_cell.length_a   1.000
_cell.length_b   1.000
_cell.length_c   1.000
_cell.angle_alpha   90.00
_cell.angle_beta   90.00
_cell.angle_gamma   90.00
#
_symmetry.space_group_name_H-M   'P 1'
#
loop_
_entity.id
_entity.type
_entity.pdbx_description
1 polymer ?
#
loop_
_entity_poly.entity_id
_entity_poly.type
_entity_poly.pdbx_seq_one_letter_code
_entity_poly.pdbx_strand_id
1 'polypeptide(L)'
;MKLFFISASYFTIFLIYYKFKATYDSNHDTFRIEFLVVPVGGLAFLVNHEMAPLEILWTFSIYLEAVAILPQLFMVSKTGEAETITSHYLFALGSYRALYLLNWIYRYYFEGFFDLIAVVAGVVQTILYCDFFYLYITKVLKGKKISLPA
;
A
#
# COMPACT_ATOMS: atom_id res chain seq x y z
N MET A 1 -0.76 11.01 -16.24
CA MET A 1 -0.67 10.48 -14.86
C MET A 1 0.58 9.66 -14.58
N LYS A 2 1.01 8.70 -15.43
CA LYS A 2 2.19 7.85 -15.16
C LYS A 2 3.46 8.63 -14.77
N LEU A 3 3.85 9.63 -15.57
CA LEU A 3 5.03 10.47 -15.29
C LEU A 3 4.95 11.19 -13.94
N PHE A 4 3.77 11.70 -13.59
CA PHE A 4 3.54 12.37 -12.31
C PHE A 4 3.79 11.41 -11.15
N PHE A 5 3.17 10.23 -11.14
CA PHE A 5 3.37 9.24 -10.08
C PHE A 5 4.83 8.81 -9.96
N ILE A 6 5.48 8.49 -11.08
CA ILE A 6 6.90 8.12 -11.09
C ILE A 6 7.75 9.26 -10.50
N SER A 7 7.59 10.49 -10.99
CA SER A 7 8.37 11.63 -10.51
C SER A 7 8.14 11.93 -9.02
N ALA A 8 6.90 11.85 -8.54
CA ALA A 8 6.55 12.09 -7.13
C ALA A 8 7.11 10.99 -6.21
N SER A 9 7.05 9.73 -6.63
CA SER A 9 7.63 8.60 -5.88
C SER A 9 9.16 8.73 -5.76
N TYR A 10 9.86 8.97 -6.88
CA TYR A 10 11.32 9.16 -6.84
C TYR A 10 11.71 10.41 -6.05
N PHE A 11 10.95 11.49 -6.16
CA PHE A 11 11.19 12.70 -5.38
C PHE A 11 11.02 12.43 -3.88
N THR A 12 10.00 11.68 -3.47
CA THR A 12 9.79 11.28 -2.07
C THR A 12 10.96 10.45 -1.52
N ILE A 13 11.44 9.47 -2.30
CA ILE A 13 12.63 8.66 -1.95
C ILE A 13 13.86 9.57 -1.78
N PHE A 14 14.07 10.52 -2.71
CA PHE A 14 15.16 11.49 -2.61
C PHE A 14 15.06 12.36 -1.36
N LEU A 15 13.86 12.81 -1.00
CA LEU A 15 13.63 13.58 0.22
C LEU A 15 14.00 12.77 1.48
N ILE A 16 13.54 11.51 1.57
CA ILE A 16 13.76 10.66 2.75
C ILE A 16 15.23 10.27 2.90
N TYR A 17 15.87 9.75 1.84
CA TYR A 17 17.20 9.14 1.94
C TYR A 17 18.37 10.11 1.69
N TYR A 18 18.11 11.29 1.10
CA TYR A 18 19.17 12.25 0.79
C TYR A 18 18.93 13.61 1.44
N LYS A 19 17.90 14.35 1.02
CA LYS A 19 17.73 15.76 1.44
C LYS A 19 17.45 15.91 2.94
N PHE A 20 16.57 15.08 3.48
CA PHE A 20 16.14 15.10 4.88
C PHE A 20 16.56 13.81 5.61
N LYS A 21 17.66 13.20 5.19
CA LYS A 21 18.19 11.97 5.79
C LYS A 21 18.39 12.07 7.31
N ALA A 22 18.75 13.25 7.81
CA ALA A 22 18.97 13.49 9.24
C ALA A 22 17.70 13.31 10.10
N THR A 23 16.50 13.42 9.51
CA THR A 23 15.22 13.23 10.21
C THR A 23 14.60 11.85 9.97
N TYR A 24 15.25 10.99 9.17
CA TYR A 24 14.77 9.64 8.90
C TYR A 24 15.06 8.71 10.09
N ASP A 25 14.02 8.12 10.66
CA ASP A 25 14.12 7.23 11.81
C ASP A 25 14.33 5.77 11.41
N SER A 26 15.58 5.44 11.13
CA SER A 26 15.99 4.07 10.77
C SER A 26 15.84 3.05 11.90
N ASN A 27 15.68 3.49 13.16
CA ASN A 27 15.55 2.57 14.30
C ASN A 27 14.15 1.96 14.38
N HIS A 28 13.14 2.66 13.87
CA HIS A 28 11.76 2.18 13.82
C HIS A 28 11.38 1.61 12.44
N ASP A 29 12.00 2.07 11.34
CA ASP A 29 11.84 1.47 10.01
C ASP A 29 12.73 0.23 9.80
N THR A 30 12.39 -0.85 10.50
CA THR A 30 13.18 -2.10 10.52
C THR A 30 12.51 -3.25 9.78
N PHE A 31 11.50 -2.97 8.96
CA PHE A 31 10.79 -4.03 8.24
C PHE A 31 11.70 -4.62 7.16
N ARG A 32 11.84 -5.95 7.13
CA ARG A 32 12.68 -6.65 6.15
C ARG A 32 11.92 -6.84 4.84
N ILE A 33 12.12 -5.91 3.91
CA ILE A 33 11.40 -5.86 2.63
C ILE A 33 11.66 -7.08 1.74
N GLU A 34 12.73 -7.83 1.96
CA GLU A 34 13.05 -9.05 1.22
C GLU A 34 11.95 -10.11 1.38
N PHE A 35 11.31 -10.15 2.56
CA PHE A 35 10.17 -11.04 2.81
C PHE A 35 8.90 -10.66 2.05
N LEU A 36 8.86 -9.49 1.40
CA LEU A 36 7.79 -9.14 0.47
C LEU A 36 8.24 -9.35 -0.97
N VAL A 37 9.40 -8.78 -1.34
CA VAL A 37 9.85 -8.77 -2.73
C VAL A 37 10.13 -10.18 -3.26
N VAL A 38 10.76 -11.06 -2.46
CA VAL A 38 11.10 -12.41 -2.92
C VAL A 38 9.85 -13.28 -3.10
N PRO A 39 8.92 -13.40 -2.12
CA PRO A 39 7.70 -14.16 -2.31
C PRO A 39 6.80 -13.59 -3.40
N VAL A 40 6.67 -12.26 -3.50
CA VAL A 40 5.88 -11.62 -4.55
C VAL A 40 6.49 -11.83 -5.94
N GLY A 41 7.82 -11.75 -6.06
CA GLY A 41 8.53 -12.06 -7.30
C GLY A 41 8.32 -13.50 -7.74
N GLY A 42 8.45 -14.45 -6.81
CA GLY A 42 8.14 -15.86 -7.06
C GLY A 42 6.69 -16.08 -7.46
N LEU A 43 5.74 -15.46 -6.75
CA LEU A 43 4.32 -15.57 -7.04
C LEU A 43 3.96 -14.99 -8.42
N ALA A 44 4.54 -13.85 -8.81
CA ALA A 44 4.33 -13.26 -10.12
C ALA A 44 4.85 -14.13 -11.26
N PHE A 45 5.94 -14.87 -11.03
CA PHE A 45 6.46 -15.82 -12.00
C PHE A 45 5.60 -17.08 -12.09
N LEU A 46 5.03 -17.54 -10.98
CA LEU A 46 4.22 -18.78 -10.92
C LEU A 46 2.75 -18.57 -11.30
N VAL A 47 2.18 -17.42 -10.96
CA VAL A 47 0.76 -17.09 -11.09
C VAL A 47 0.61 -15.76 -11.80
N ASN A 48 0.57 -15.82 -13.13
CA ASN A 48 0.34 -14.73 -14.07
C ASN A 48 -0.66 -15.18 -15.16
N HIS A 49 -1.11 -14.22 -15.98
CA HIS A 49 -1.98 -14.52 -17.12
C HIS A 49 -1.21 -15.12 -18.30
N GLU A 50 0.03 -14.68 -18.52
CA GLU A 50 0.90 -15.13 -19.61
C GLU A 50 2.38 -15.08 -19.18
N MET A 51 3.17 -16.08 -19.61
CA MET A 51 4.62 -16.15 -19.38
C MET A 51 5.41 -15.23 -20.32
N ALA A 52 4.97 -13.97 -20.43
CA ALA A 52 5.65 -12.91 -21.16
C ALA A 52 6.34 -11.96 -20.17
N PRO A 53 7.55 -11.44 -20.47
CA PRO A 53 8.28 -10.59 -19.53
C PRO A 53 7.50 -9.36 -19.04
N LEU A 54 6.74 -8.71 -19.91
CA LEU A 54 5.92 -7.54 -19.54
C LEU A 54 4.75 -7.93 -18.64
N GLU A 55 4.15 -9.09 -18.86
CA GLU A 55 2.99 -9.57 -18.09
C GLU A 55 3.41 -10.02 -16.68
N ILE A 56 4.59 -10.64 -16.57
CA ILE A 56 5.21 -10.96 -15.28
C ILE A 56 5.52 -9.68 -14.50
N LEU A 57 6.07 -8.65 -15.16
CA LEU A 57 6.35 -7.36 -14.51
C LEU A 57 5.07 -6.62 -14.09
N TRP A 58 4.02 -6.70 -14.90
CA TRP A 58 2.72 -6.15 -14.57
C TRP A 58 2.13 -6.87 -13.35
N THR A 59 2.10 -8.20 -13.36
CA THR A 59 1.62 -9.04 -12.26
C THR A 59 2.42 -8.79 -10.98
N PHE A 60 3.74 -8.70 -11.08
CA PHE A 60 4.63 -8.35 -9.98
C PHE A 60 4.26 -6.99 -9.37
N SER A 61 4.00 -5.98 -10.20
CA SER A 61 3.61 -4.65 -9.71
C SER A 61 2.29 -4.68 -8.94
N ILE A 62 1.31 -5.49 -9.38
CA ILE A 62 0.00 -5.65 -8.72
C ILE A 62 0.17 -6.31 -7.35
N TYR A 63 0.89 -7.43 -7.27
CA TYR A 63 1.13 -8.12 -6.02
C TYR A 63 1.99 -7.30 -5.05
N LEU A 64 3.00 -6.58 -5.55
CA LEU A 64 3.89 -5.77 -4.71
C LEU A 64 3.12 -4.59 -4.13
N GLU A 65 2.32 -3.90 -4.93
CA GLU A 65 1.48 -2.78 -4.48
C GLU A 65 0.52 -3.21 -3.36
N ALA A 66 0.00 -4.44 -3.42
CA ALA A 66 -0.91 -4.96 -2.41
C ALA A 66 -0.30 -5.02 -1.01
N VAL A 67 1.02 -5.25 -0.92
CA VAL A 67 1.75 -5.42 0.36
C VAL A 67 2.72 -4.27 0.66
N ALA A 68 2.91 -3.33 -0.26
CA ALA A 68 3.91 -2.26 -0.16
C ALA A 68 3.72 -1.33 1.05
N ILE A 69 2.52 -1.29 1.65
CA ILE A 69 2.24 -0.47 2.82
C ILE A 69 2.71 -1.09 4.15
N LEU A 70 3.01 -2.39 4.17
CA LEU A 70 3.36 -3.11 5.39
C LEU A 70 4.52 -2.49 6.19
N PRO A 71 5.63 -2.03 5.59
CA PRO A 71 6.70 -1.36 6.33
C PRO A 71 6.21 -0.12 7.09
N GLN A 72 5.34 0.69 6.47
CA GLN A 72 4.80 1.91 7.08
C GLN A 72 3.84 1.59 8.23
N LEU A 73 2.96 0.60 8.06
CA LEU A 73 2.06 0.14 9.14
C LEU A 73 2.86 -0.46 10.29
N PHE A 74 3.90 -1.21 9.99
CA PHE A 74 4.81 -1.79 10.98
C PHE A 74 5.55 -0.71 11.77
N MET A 75 6.07 0.31 11.09
CA MET A 75 6.73 1.44 11.75
C MET A 75 5.76 2.18 12.69
N VAL A 76 4.55 2.50 12.24
CA VAL A 76 3.51 3.14 13.06
C VAL A 76 3.14 2.27 14.27
N SER A 77 3.08 0.95 14.10
CA SER A 77 2.82 0.03 15.21
C SER A 77 3.91 0.03 16.26
N LYS A 78 5.17 0.18 15.85
CA LYS A 78 6.31 0.26 16.76
C LYS A 78 6.40 1.60 17.49
N THR A 79 6.13 2.71 16.80
CA THR A 79 6.22 4.05 17.41
C THR A 79 5.06 4.34 18.36
N GLY A 80 3.96 3.58 18.27
CA GLY A 80 2.80 3.72 19.15
C GLY A 80 1.95 4.96 18.88
N GLU A 81 2.44 5.91 18.07
CA GLU A 81 1.71 7.07 17.56
C GLU A 81 1.85 7.18 16.04
N ALA A 82 0.74 7.48 15.35
CA ALA A 82 0.75 8.03 14.00
C ALA A 82 0.43 9.53 14.06
N GLU A 83 1.27 10.33 13.39
CA GLU A 83 0.99 11.76 13.19
C GLU A 83 -0.32 11.96 12.41
N THR A 84 -1.03 13.04 12.71
CA THR A 84 -2.34 13.35 12.09
C THR A 84 -2.23 13.48 10.56
N ILE A 85 -1.15 14.10 10.05
CA ILE A 85 -0.93 14.27 8.60
C ILE A 85 -0.70 12.90 7.94
N THR A 86 0.17 12.08 8.50
CA THR A 86 0.40 10.69 8.04
C THR A 86 -0.89 9.90 8.05
N SER A 87 -1.75 10.14 9.05
CA SER A 87 -3.03 9.46 9.15
C SER A 87 -3.99 9.83 8.01
N HIS A 88 -4.06 11.11 7.63
CA HIS A 88 -4.82 11.55 6.46
C HIS A 88 -4.27 10.96 5.14
N TYR A 89 -2.94 10.92 5.00
CA TYR A 89 -2.28 10.31 3.85
C TYR A 89 -2.66 8.83 3.70
N LEU A 90 -2.51 8.05 4.78
CA LEU A 90 -2.87 6.63 4.80
C LEU A 90 -4.37 6.41 4.53
N PHE A 91 -5.24 7.27 5.06
CA PHE A 91 -6.67 7.21 4.82
C PHE A 91 -7.01 7.44 3.34
N ALA A 92 -6.42 8.47 2.71
CA ALA A 92 -6.62 8.74 1.29
C ALA A 92 -6.08 7.59 0.42
N LEU A 93 -4.93 7.03 0.79
CA LEU A 93 -4.31 5.90 0.10
C LEU A 93 -5.15 4.61 0.23
N GLY A 94 -5.69 4.30 1.40
CA GLY A 94 -6.62 3.19 1.52
C GLY A 94 -7.91 3.44 0.72
N SER A 95 -8.43 4.68 0.79
CA SER A 95 -9.71 5.04 0.14
C SER A 95 -9.64 4.91 -1.37
N TYR A 96 -8.52 5.28 -2.02
CA TYR A 96 -8.40 5.06 -3.47
C TYR A 96 -8.57 3.58 -3.81
N ARG A 97 -8.01 2.67 -3.00
CA ARG A 97 -8.11 1.24 -3.26
C ARG A 97 -9.52 0.70 -3.06
N ALA A 98 -10.21 1.15 -2.02
CA ALA A 98 -11.62 0.79 -1.80
C ALA A 98 -12.50 1.26 -2.98
N LEU A 99 -12.25 2.44 -3.54
CA LEU A 99 -12.94 2.93 -4.74
C LEU A 99 -12.65 2.07 -5.98
N TYR A 100 -11.43 1.52 -6.10
CA TYR A 100 -11.11 0.55 -7.16
C TYR A 100 -11.89 -0.76 -7.03
N LEU A 101 -12.15 -1.26 -5.82
CA LEU A 101 -13.03 -2.42 -5.63
C LEU A 101 -14.44 -2.14 -6.16
N LEU A 102 -14.99 -0.96 -5.85
CA LEU A 102 -16.30 -0.53 -6.39
C LEU A 102 -16.28 -0.41 -7.92
N ASN A 103 -15.18 0.09 -8.48
CA ASN A 103 -15.00 0.14 -9.93
C ASN A 103 -15.00 -1.26 -10.56
N TRP A 104 -14.31 -2.24 -9.97
CA TRP A 104 -14.31 -3.60 -10.51
C TRP A 104 -15.69 -4.26 -10.43
N ILE A 105 -16.45 -4.01 -9.36
CA ILE A 105 -17.86 -4.44 -9.28
C ILE A 105 -18.65 -3.85 -10.43
N TYR A 106 -18.54 -2.54 -10.67
CA TYR A 106 -19.21 -1.88 -11.78
C TYR A 106 -18.82 -2.49 -13.13
N ARG A 107 -17.53 -2.66 -13.41
CA ARG A 107 -17.04 -3.22 -14.68
C ARG A 107 -17.47 -4.67 -14.88
N TYR A 108 -17.56 -5.46 -13.81
CA TYR A 108 -18.10 -6.81 -13.89
C TYR A 108 -19.55 -6.83 -14.38
N TYR A 109 -20.42 -6.02 -13.76
CA TYR A 109 -21.85 -6.01 -14.09
C TYR A 109 -22.17 -5.36 -15.44
N PHE A 110 -21.48 -4.27 -15.79
CA PHE A 110 -21.82 -3.47 -16.98
C PHE A 110 -20.93 -3.73 -18.19
N GLU A 111 -19.69 -4.19 -18.01
CA GLU A 111 -18.74 -4.44 -19.10
C GLU A 111 -18.39 -5.93 -19.27
N GLY A 112 -18.80 -6.80 -18.33
CA GLY A 112 -18.41 -8.21 -18.31
C GLY A 112 -16.91 -8.44 -18.07
N PHE A 113 -16.17 -7.42 -17.64
CA PHE A 113 -14.73 -7.49 -17.42
C PHE A 113 -14.42 -7.99 -16.01
N PHE A 114 -13.56 -9.01 -15.91
CA PHE A 114 -13.10 -9.54 -14.63
C PHE A 114 -11.63 -9.96 -14.71
N ASP A 115 -10.81 -9.36 -13.85
CA ASP A 115 -9.42 -9.76 -13.66
C ASP A 115 -9.22 -10.26 -12.23
N LEU A 116 -9.09 -11.58 -12.10
CA LEU A 116 -8.99 -12.25 -10.80
C LEU A 116 -7.73 -11.81 -10.03
N ILE A 117 -6.60 -11.62 -10.71
CA ILE A 117 -5.33 -11.22 -10.09
C ILE A 117 -5.48 -9.83 -9.48
N ALA A 118 -6.00 -8.88 -10.26
CA ALA A 118 -6.20 -7.51 -9.81
C ALA A 118 -7.20 -7.44 -8.65
N VAL A 119 -8.33 -8.16 -8.74
CA VAL A 119 -9.37 -8.16 -7.72
C VAL A 119 -8.86 -8.76 -6.41
N VAL A 120 -8.24 -9.94 -6.44
CA VAL A 120 -7.72 -10.59 -5.23
C VAL A 120 -6.64 -9.74 -4.57
N ALA A 121 -5.68 -9.23 -5.35
CA ALA A 121 -4.63 -8.36 -4.82
C ALA A 121 -5.21 -7.07 -4.22
N GLY A 122 -6.20 -6.45 -4.86
CA GLY A 122 -6.84 -5.25 -4.33
C GLY A 122 -7.70 -5.50 -3.09
N VAL A 123 -8.30 -6.69 -2.95
CA VAL A 123 -8.98 -7.12 -1.72
C VAL A 123 -7.96 -7.28 -0.60
N VAL A 124 -6.86 -7.99 -0.83
CA VAL A 124 -5.76 -8.14 0.15
C VAL A 124 -5.26 -6.77 0.59
N GLN A 125 -4.99 -5.88 -0.35
CA GLN A 125 -4.54 -4.52 -0.05
C GLN A 125 -5.56 -3.77 0.82
N THR A 126 -6.85 -3.85 0.49
CA THR A 126 -7.91 -3.16 1.26
C THR A 126 -8.02 -3.70 2.68
N ILE A 127 -7.91 -5.02 2.85
CA ILE A 127 -7.95 -5.67 4.17
C ILE A 127 -6.80 -5.17 5.06
N LEU A 128 -5.60 -4.99 4.51
CA LEU A 128 -4.47 -4.45 5.26
C LEU A 128 -4.72 -3.01 5.77
N TYR A 129 -5.58 -2.24 5.11
CA TYR A 129 -6.00 -0.90 5.57
C TYR A 129 -7.16 -0.92 6.58
N CYS A 130 -7.89 -2.03 6.74
CA CYS A 130 -9.11 -2.06 7.56
C CYS A 130 -8.86 -1.66 9.02
N ASP A 131 -7.80 -2.19 9.64
CA ASP A 131 -7.46 -1.85 11.03
C ASP A 131 -7.08 -0.36 11.16
N PHE A 132 -6.32 0.14 10.19
CA PHE A 132 -5.98 1.55 10.11
C PHE A 132 -7.22 2.45 9.96
N PHE A 133 -8.18 2.08 9.10
CA PHE A 133 -9.44 2.83 8.95
C PHE A 133 -10.25 2.87 10.24
N TYR A 134 -10.34 1.73 10.94
CA TYR A 134 -11.03 1.65 12.21
C TYR A 134 -10.41 2.63 13.24
N LEU A 135 -9.09 2.62 13.38
CA LEU A 135 -8.38 3.52 14.29
C LEU A 135 -8.49 4.99 13.88
N TYR A 136 -8.42 5.28 12.58
CA TYR A 136 -8.56 6.62 12.04
C TYR A 136 -9.94 7.22 12.35
N ILE A 137 -11.02 6.46 12.08
CA ILE A 137 -12.39 6.94 12.31
C ILE A 137 -12.69 7.09 13.80
N THR A 138 -12.24 6.15 14.62
CA THR A 138 -12.56 6.14 16.05
C THR A 138 -11.73 7.13 16.86
N LYS A 139 -10.47 7.40 16.45
CA LYS A 139 -9.54 8.27 17.18
C LYS A 139 -9.33 9.62 16.48
N VAL A 140 -8.81 9.62 15.26
CA VAL A 140 -8.37 10.85 14.57
C VAL A 140 -9.52 11.79 14.26
N LEU A 141 -10.64 11.28 13.71
CA LEU A 141 -11.81 12.12 13.41
C LEU A 141 -12.46 12.73 14.67
N LYS A 142 -12.20 12.14 15.84
CA LYS A 142 -12.67 12.66 17.14
C LYS A 142 -11.64 13.55 17.83
N GLY A 143 -10.58 13.95 17.14
CA GLY A 143 -9.48 14.78 17.68
C GLY A 143 -8.60 14.05 18.69
N LYS A 144 -8.67 12.71 18.78
CA LYS A 144 -7.81 11.91 19.65
C LYS A 144 -6.62 11.38 18.86
N LYS A 145 -5.45 11.32 19.50
CA LYS A 145 -4.26 10.70 18.91
C LYS A 145 -4.48 9.20 18.68
N ILE A 146 -3.90 8.65 17.60
CA ILE A 146 -3.83 7.20 17.41
C ILE A 146 -2.82 6.67 18.40
N SER A 147 -3.29 5.94 19.42
CA SER A 147 -2.48 5.01 20.20
C SER A 147 -2.81 3.59 19.76
N LEU A 148 -1.84 2.77 19.41
CA LEU A 148 -2.10 1.33 19.21
C LEU A 148 -2.09 0.64 20.60
N PRO A 149 -3.00 -0.31 20.88
CA PRO A 149 -2.90 -1.10 22.10
C PRO A 149 -1.58 -1.87 22.09
N ALA A 150 -0.84 -1.76 23.19
CA ALA A 150 0.44 -2.44 23.40
C ALA A 150 0.30 -3.97 23.41
#